data_AF-A0A413S0H1-F1
#
_entry.id   AF-A0A413S0H1-F1
#
_cell.length_a   1.000
_cell.length_b   1.000
_cell.length_c   1.000
_cell.angle_alpha   90.00
_cell.angle_beta   90.00
_cell.angle_gamma   90.00
#
_symmetry.space_group_name_H-M   'P 1'
#
loop_
_entity.id
_entity.type
_entity.pdbx_description
1 polymer ?
#
loop_
_entity_poly.entity_id
_entity_poly.type
_entity_poly.pdbx_seq_one_letter_code
_entity_poly.pdbx_strand_id
1 'polypeptide(L)' 'MTPSQRHMGLDQEILRKRKEVYEKAKERHPERWARETRYWSFSEEEWLNPRQEAETKKETKVS' A
#
# COMPACT_ATOMS: atom_id res chain seq x y z
N MET A 1 -5.52 3.86 -7.02
CA MET A 1 -6.50 3.99 -5.94
C MET A 1 -6.94 5.42 -5.89
N THR A 2 -8.21 5.68 -6.16
CA THR A 2 -8.81 6.99 -5.91
C THR A 2 -9.42 7.03 -4.50
N PRO A 3 -9.63 8.21 -3.90
CA PRO A 3 -10.29 8.32 -2.61
C PRO A 3 -11.68 7.65 -2.58
N SER A 4 -12.45 7.77 -3.66
CA SER A 4 -13.75 7.11 -3.80
C SER A 4 -13.66 5.58 -3.74
N GLN A 5 -12.68 4.97 -4.44
CA GLN A 5 -12.47 3.53 -4.39
C GLN A 5 -12.10 3.03 -2.98
N ARG A 6 -11.36 3.82 -2.22
CA ARG A 6 -11.02 3.53 -0.82
C ARG A 6 -12.27 3.59 0.07
N HIS A 7 -13.09 4.63 -0.05
CA HIS A 7 -14.35 4.72 0.70
C HIS A 7 -15.34 3.60 0.37
N MET A 8 -15.25 3.03 -0.83
CA MET A 8 -16.03 1.85 -1.22
C MET A 8 -15.39 0.51 -0.81
N GLY A 9 -14.24 0.51 -0.11
CA GLY A 9 -13.53 -0.70 0.29
C GLY A 9 -12.96 -1.53 -0.87
N LEU A 10 -12.80 -0.93 -2.05
CA LEU A 10 -12.28 -1.62 -3.25
C LEU A 10 -10.75 -1.66 -3.31
N ASP A 11 -10.10 -1.01 -2.35
CA ASP A 11 -8.65 -0.86 -2.26
C ASP A 11 -7.90 -2.17 -2.13
N GLN A 12 -8.33 -3.06 -1.25
CA GLN A 12 -7.71 -4.36 -1.05
C GLN A 12 -7.73 -5.19 -2.34
N GLU A 13 -8.89 -5.23 -3.01
CA GLU A 13 -9.06 -6.00 -4.24
C GLU A 13 -8.25 -5.40 -5.42
N ILE A 14 -8.18 -4.07 -5.51
CA ILE A 14 -7.36 -3.41 -6.53
C ILE A 14 -5.86 -3.66 -6.27
N LEU A 15 -5.41 -3.62 -5.01
CA LEU A 15 -4.03 -3.91 -4.64
C LEU A 15 -3.66 -5.36 -4.93
N ARG A 16 -4.54 -6.31 -4.62
CA ARG A 16 -4.38 -7.73 -4.96
C ARG A 16 -4.19 -7.92 -6.47
N LYS A 17 -5.08 -7.35 -7.29
CA LYS A 17 -4.98 -7.42 -8.76
C LYS A 17 -3.69 -6.80 -9.28
N ARG A 18 -3.25 -5.68 -8.71
CA ARG A 18 -1.97 -5.04 -9.09
C ARG A 18 -0.79 -5.96 -8.79
N LYS A 19 -0.79 -6.61 -7.64
CA LYS A 19 0.26 -7.57 -7.27
C LYS A 19 0.37 -8.67 -8.33
N GLU A 20 -0.74 -9.33 -8.66
CA GLU A 20 -0.76 -10.43 -9.64
C GLU A 20 -0.29 -9.99 -11.03
N VAL A 21 -0.70 -8.81 -11.49
CA VAL A 21 -0.28 -8.28 -12.80
C VAL A 21 1.24 -8.06 -12.83
N TYR A 22 1.80 -7.50 -11.77
CA TYR A 22 3.23 -7.20 -11.69
C TYR A 22 4.06 -8.48 -11.53
N GLU A 23 3.61 -9.44 -10.73
CA GLU A 23 4.27 -10.75 -10.59
C GLU A 23 4.31 -11.49 -11.92
N LYS A 24 3.18 -11.61 -12.63
CA LYS A 24 3.12 -12.22 -13.96
C LYS A 24 4.00 -11.50 -14.98
N ALA A 25 4.05 -10.16 -14.92
CA ALA A 25 4.90 -9.38 -15.82
C ALA A 25 6.39 -9.60 -15.54
N LYS A 26 6.77 -9.79 -14.27
CA LYS A 26 8.14 -10.12 -13.86
C LYS A 26 8.51 -11.55 -14.26
N GLU A 27 7.64 -12.52 -14.04
CA GLU A 27 7.84 -13.92 -14.46
C GLU A 27 8.06 -14.03 -15.96
N ARG A 28 7.32 -13.25 -16.76
CA ARG A 28 7.43 -13.28 -18.22
C ARG A 28 8.72 -12.66 -18.76
N HIS A 29 9.25 -11.63 -18.09
CA HIS A 29 10.41 -10.86 -18.55
C HIS A 29 11.34 -10.48 -17.39
N PRO A 30 11.94 -11.46 -16.69
CA PRO A 30 12.76 -11.19 -15.52
C PRO A 30 13.96 -10.26 -15.81
N GLU A 31 14.47 -10.28 -17.04
CA GLU A 31 15.57 -9.42 -17.52
C GLU A 31 15.27 -7.92 -17.44
N ARG A 32 13.99 -7.52 -17.46
CA ARG A 32 13.58 -6.12 -17.32
C ARG A 32 13.50 -5.64 -15.87
N TRP A 33 13.60 -6.54 -14.90
CA TRP A 33 13.41 -6.25 -13.49
C TRP A 33 14.72 -6.42 -12.73
N ALA A 34 15.37 -5.31 -12.39
CA ALA A 34 16.59 -5.33 -11.56
C ALA A 34 16.33 -5.70 -10.09
N ARG A 35 15.07 -5.60 -9.64
CA ARG A 35 14.63 -5.83 -8.26
C ARG A 35 13.24 -6.45 -8.24
N GLU A 36 12.75 -6.68 -7.03
CA GLU A 36 11.41 -7.25 -6.82
C GLU A 36 10.32 -6.26 -7.20
N THR A 37 9.12 -6.80 -7.45
CA THR A 37 7.94 -5.99 -7.68
C THR A 37 7.65 -5.14 -6.45
N ARG A 38 7.03 -3.96 -6.66
CA ARG A 38 6.58 -3.10 -5.56
C ARG A 38 5.74 -3.91 -4.55
N TYR A 39 5.93 -3.61 -3.27
CA TYR A 39 5.12 -4.18 -2.20
C TYR A 39 3.70 -3.58 -2.27
N TRP A 40 2.77 -4.36 -2.83
CA TRP A 40 1.37 -3.98 -3.00
C TRP A 40 0.49 -4.37 -1.80
N SER A 41 1.00 -4.22 -0.58
CA SER A 41 0.19 -4.47 0.63
C SER A 41 -0.81 -3.34 0.86
N PHE A 42 -1.93 -3.70 1.49
CA PHE A 42 -2.82 -2.72 2.06
C PHE A 42 -2.15 -2.06 3.28
N SER A 43 -2.24 -0.73 3.37
CA SER A 43 -1.82 0.04 4.55
C SER A 43 -3.04 0.76 5.09
N GLU A 44 -3.40 0.45 6.32
CA GLU A 44 -4.61 0.92 6.98
C GLU A 44 -4.50 2.41 7.32
N GLU A 45 -3.32 2.84 7.75
CA GLU A 45 -3.00 4.21 8.12
C GLU A 45 -1.61 4.59 7.60
N GLU A 46 -1.55 5.69 6.85
CA GLU A 46 -0.29 6.27 6.34
C GLU A 46 -0.31 7.76 6.67
N TRP A 47 0.58 8.17 7.56
CA TRP A 47 0.72 9.57 7.91
C TRP A 47 1.64 10.26 6.89
N LEU A 48 1.13 11.29 6.22
CA LEU A 48 1.93 12.06 5.25
C LEU A 48 3.03 12.89 5.91
N ASN A 49 2.94 13.12 7.23
CA ASN A 49 3.91 13.90 8.00
C ASN A 49 4.29 13.21 9.32
N PRO A 50 5.60 13.04 9.62
CA PRO A 50 6.09 12.36 10.83
C PRO A 50 5.63 13.00 12.15
N ARG A 51 5.31 14.30 12.14
CA ARG A 51 4.79 15.01 13.32
C ARG A 51 3.44 14.44 13.78
N GLN A 52 2.61 13.99 12.84
CA GLN A 52 1.27 13.50 13.14
C GLN A 52 1.31 12.12 13.84
N GLU A 53 2.28 11.26 13.47
CA GLU A 53 2.54 10.01 14.21
C GLU A 53 2.92 10.26 15.67
N ALA A 54 3.70 11.32 15.92
CA ALA A 54 4.16 11.64 17.26
C ALA A 54 3.05 12.20 18.16
N GLU A 55 2.02 12.82 17.58
CA GLU A 55 0.86 13.35 18.30
C GLU A 55 -0.12 12.21 18.64
N THR A 56 -0.43 11.31 17.70
CA THR A 56 -1.33 10.16 17.95
C THR A 56 -0.73 9.14 18.92
N LYS A 57 0.59 8.88 18.87
CA LYS A 57 1.30 8.03 19.86
C LYS A 57 1.25 8.59 21.29
N LYS A 58 1.13 9.92 21.44
CA LYS A 58 0.98 10.56 22.76
C LYS A 58 -0.44 10.39 23.28
N GLU A 59 -1.43 10.58 22.42
CA GLU A 59 -2.85 10.43 22.79
C GLU A 59 -3.21 8.99 23.18
N THR A 60 -2.70 7.99 22.46
CA THR A 60 -2.93 6.56 22.80
C THR A 60 -2.25 6.10 24.09
N LYS A 61 -1.21 6.80 24.57
CA LYS A 61 -0.56 6.52 25.86
C LYS A 61 -1.24 7.18 27.05
N VAL A 62 -2.15 8.12 26.81
CA VAL A 62 -2.82 8.93 27.83
C VAL A 62 -4.25 8.43 28.10
N SER A 63 -4.77 7.50 27.29
CA SER A 63 -6.04 6.79 27.53
C SER A 63 -5.85 5.44 28.23
#